data_AF-A0A950AWG8-F1
#
_entry.id   AF-A0A950AWG8-F1
#
_cell.length_a   1.000
_cell.length_b   1.000
_cell.length_c   1.000
_cell.angle_alpha   90.00
_cell.angle_beta   90.00
_cell.angle_gamma   90.00
#
_symmetry.space_group_name_H-M   'P 1'
#
loop_
_entity.id
_entity.type
_entity.pdbx_description
1 polymer ?
#
loop_
_entity_poly.entity_id
_entity_poly.type
_entity_poly.pdbx_seq_one_letter_code
_entity_poly.pdbx_strand_id
1 'polypeptide(L)'
;PTRIYGGASVVEGWQKYRGRRVVPSWDGTMFEALMVPLFVPEADWAPRSWGRNHPLYVRAQIEHGLREAELGFWGISAALDPEGNYRAFGVAGLAAGRRDGPLPRATQGVVTPHATFLALPFAPQAAIENLRSLAAKFPAYGPYGFVDTVDVVTGRVAGAVLVLDQGMILAALTQVIGGDVLRRGFSVGAVEATIRPLIAPERFEVDPDVPTPARPTRPATWVTEAA
;
A
#
# COMPACT_ATOMS: atom_id res chain seq x y z
N PRO A 1 7.53 20.89 -7.22
CA PRO A 1 8.12 22.09 -6.56
C PRO A 1 9.49 21.72 -5.97
N THR A 2 10.46 22.64 -5.93
CA THR A 2 11.76 22.39 -5.28
C THR A 2 11.85 23.19 -3.97
N ARG A 3 12.31 22.55 -2.89
CA ARG A 3 12.46 23.15 -1.56
C ARG A 3 13.82 22.83 -0.97
N ILE A 4 14.27 23.62 0.01
CA ILE A 4 15.53 23.39 0.71
C ILE A 4 15.25 22.82 2.09
N TYR A 5 15.83 21.66 2.39
CA TYR A 5 15.79 20.99 3.69
C TYR A 5 17.22 20.70 4.16
N GLY A 6 17.61 21.21 5.33
CA GLY A 6 18.95 20.97 5.87
C GLY A 6 20.11 21.38 4.94
N GLY A 7 19.90 22.37 4.06
CA GLY A 7 20.88 22.79 3.05
C GLY A 7 20.86 21.98 1.74
N ALA A 8 20.07 20.90 1.66
CA ALA A 8 19.88 20.12 0.44
C ALA A 8 18.66 20.60 -0.35
N SER A 9 18.81 20.69 -1.68
CA SER A 9 17.71 20.97 -2.60
C SER A 9 16.94 19.68 -2.89
N VAL A 10 15.65 19.65 -2.55
CA VAL A 10 14.77 18.48 -2.68
C VAL A 10 13.63 18.80 -3.64
N VAL A 11 13.49 17.95 -4.66
CA VAL A 11 12.34 18.00 -5.58
C VAL A 11 11.19 17.26 -4.93
N GLU A 12 10.21 18.01 -4.46
CA GLU A 12 8.94 17.49 -3.97
C GLU A 12 8.01 17.22 -5.16
N GLY A 13 8.31 16.16 -5.90
CA GLY A 13 7.55 15.74 -7.08
C GLY A 13 6.21 15.13 -6.70
N TRP A 14 5.17 15.54 -7.43
CA TRP A 14 3.86 14.89 -7.43
C TRP A 14 3.39 14.78 -8.88
N GLN A 15 2.45 13.87 -9.12
CA GLN A 15 1.76 13.76 -10.40
C GLN A 15 0.25 13.75 -10.23
N LYS A 16 -0.44 14.20 -11.27
CA LYS A 16 -1.89 14.23 -11.28
C LYS A 16 -2.42 12.86 -11.71
N TYR A 17 -3.10 12.18 -10.81
CA TYR A 17 -3.80 10.93 -11.09
C TYR A 17 -5.29 11.10 -10.76
N ARG A 18 -6.15 10.90 -11.76
CA ARG A 18 -7.62 11.05 -11.65
C ARG A 18 -8.10 12.32 -10.94
N GLY A 19 -7.42 13.45 -11.21
CA GLY A 19 -7.79 14.74 -10.62
C GLY A 19 -7.14 15.05 -9.27
N ARG A 20 -6.37 14.13 -8.71
CA ARG A 20 -5.66 14.29 -7.43
C ARG A 20 -4.15 14.38 -7.61
N ARG A 21 -3.48 15.13 -6.75
CA ARG A 21 -2.01 15.18 -6.66
C ARG A 21 -1.50 14.08 -5.73
N VAL A 22 -0.72 13.16 -6.27
CA VAL A 22 -0.16 12.00 -5.55
C VAL A 22 1.35 11.96 -5.78
N VAL A 23 2.13 11.66 -4.74
CA VAL A 23 3.56 11.37 -4.87
C VAL A 23 3.69 9.95 -5.45
N PRO A 24 4.34 9.80 -6.61
CA PRO A 24 4.53 8.49 -7.23
C PRO A 24 5.52 7.63 -6.43
N SER A 25 5.41 6.32 -6.59
CA SER A 25 6.50 5.39 -6.26
C SER A 25 7.29 5.06 -7.52
N TRP A 26 8.40 4.32 -7.43
CA TRP A 26 9.24 4.05 -8.61
C TRP A 26 8.48 3.30 -9.70
N ASP A 27 7.93 2.13 -9.40
CA ASP A 27 7.17 1.33 -10.37
C ASP A 27 5.66 1.53 -10.31
N GLY A 28 5.13 2.32 -9.37
CA GLY A 28 3.69 2.48 -9.15
C GLY A 28 3.07 1.32 -8.34
N THR A 29 3.88 0.63 -7.55
CA THR A 29 3.48 -0.50 -6.70
C THR A 29 3.04 -0.03 -5.30
N MET A 30 2.09 -0.75 -4.68
CA MET A 30 1.69 -0.44 -3.29
C MET A 30 2.80 -0.72 -2.27
N PHE A 31 3.64 -1.74 -2.51
CA PHE A 31 4.78 -2.07 -1.65
C PHE A 31 5.70 -0.85 -1.44
N GLU A 32 6.14 -0.23 -2.54
CA GLU A 32 7.06 0.91 -2.48
C GLU A 32 6.45 2.10 -1.73
N ALA A 33 5.14 2.28 -1.79
CA ALA A 33 4.44 3.41 -1.18
C ALA A 33 4.07 3.18 0.29
N LEU A 34 3.95 1.94 0.75
CA LEU A 34 3.29 1.60 2.03
C LEU A 34 4.06 0.63 2.93
N MET A 35 5.22 0.11 2.51
CA MET A 35 6.06 -0.72 3.38
C MET A 35 6.73 0.09 4.49
N VAL A 36 7.27 1.27 4.19
CA VAL A 36 7.96 2.12 5.19
C VAL A 36 7.03 2.50 6.36
N PRO A 37 5.75 2.84 6.12
CA PRO A 37 4.77 3.02 7.18
C PRO A 37 4.61 1.83 8.13
N LEU A 38 5.02 0.60 7.82
CA LEU A 38 4.95 -0.50 8.79
C LEU A 38 5.91 -0.30 9.97
N PHE A 39 7.00 0.42 9.76
CA PHE A 39 8.07 0.61 10.73
C PHE A 39 8.20 2.05 11.18
N VAL A 40 8.10 3.00 10.24
CA VAL A 40 8.24 4.43 10.50
C VAL A 40 6.86 5.09 10.48
N PRO A 41 6.46 5.88 11.51
CA PRO A 41 5.17 6.55 11.54
C PRO A 41 5.19 7.82 10.66
N GLU A 42 5.51 7.68 9.37
CA GLU A 42 5.66 8.79 8.42
C GLU A 42 4.40 9.67 8.36
N ALA A 43 3.22 9.04 8.43
CA ALA A 43 1.94 9.74 8.47
C ALA A 43 1.79 10.67 9.69
N ASP A 44 2.33 10.29 10.86
CA ASP A 44 2.25 11.09 12.09
C ASP A 44 3.35 12.15 12.13
N TRP A 45 4.55 11.76 11.71
CA TRP A 45 5.73 12.63 11.73
C TRP A 45 5.62 13.73 10.67
N ALA A 46 4.97 13.45 9.55
CA ALA A 46 4.84 14.36 8.42
C ALA A 46 3.36 14.44 7.93
N PRO A 47 2.45 15.02 8.73
CA PRO A 47 1.01 15.00 8.47
C PRO A 47 0.58 15.84 7.25
N ARG A 48 1.46 16.73 6.76
CA ARG A 48 1.19 17.57 5.58
C ARG A 48 1.68 16.96 4.27
N SER A 49 2.49 15.91 4.34
CA SER A 49 3.08 15.21 3.19
C SER A 49 2.62 13.75 3.19
N TRP A 50 3.37 12.85 3.81
CA TRP A 50 3.08 11.41 3.91
C TRP A 50 1.71 11.11 4.51
N GLY A 51 1.31 11.86 5.55
CA GLY A 51 -0.02 11.70 6.18
C GLY A 51 -1.21 11.94 5.24
N ARG A 52 -1.00 12.76 4.19
CA ARG A 52 -1.97 12.97 3.10
C ARG A 52 -1.74 11.99 1.95
N ASN A 53 -0.48 11.70 1.63
CA ASN A 53 -0.13 10.91 0.45
C ASN A 53 -0.53 9.44 0.57
N HIS A 54 -0.29 8.76 1.69
CA HIS A 54 -0.61 7.33 1.80
C HIS A 54 -2.10 7.02 1.54
N PRO A 55 -3.07 7.71 2.15
CA PRO A 55 -4.48 7.45 1.84
C PRO A 55 -4.88 7.91 0.43
N LEU A 56 -4.21 8.92 -0.15
CA LEU A 56 -4.38 9.28 -1.57
C LEU A 56 -3.87 8.17 -2.50
N TYR A 57 -2.74 7.55 -2.19
CA TYR A 57 -2.14 6.47 -2.97
C TYR A 57 -3.00 5.20 -2.92
N VAL A 58 -3.52 4.85 -1.73
CA VAL A 58 -4.49 3.75 -1.57
C VAL A 58 -5.76 4.02 -2.35
N ARG A 59 -6.31 5.24 -2.28
CA ARG A 59 -7.48 5.62 -3.08
C ARG A 59 -7.21 5.48 -4.57
N ALA A 60 -6.05 5.94 -5.04
CA ALA A 60 -5.68 5.83 -6.45
C ALA A 60 -5.63 4.37 -6.92
N GLN A 61 -5.10 3.46 -6.10
CA GLN A 61 -5.09 2.02 -6.37
C GLN A 61 -6.50 1.41 -6.42
N ILE A 62 -7.38 1.80 -5.49
CA ILE A 62 -8.80 1.39 -5.49
C ILE A 62 -9.50 1.90 -6.76
N GLU A 63 -9.36 3.19 -7.07
CA GLU A 63 -9.96 3.79 -8.27
C GLU A 63 -9.44 3.15 -9.55
N HIS A 64 -8.15 2.84 -9.62
CA HIS A 64 -7.56 2.13 -10.76
C HIS A 64 -8.23 0.76 -10.94
N GLY A 65 -8.18 -0.10 -9.93
CA GLY A 65 -8.67 -1.47 -10.02
C GLY A 65 -10.19 -1.56 -10.24
N LEU A 66 -10.96 -0.70 -9.58
CA LEU A 66 -12.43 -0.77 -9.62
C LEU A 66 -13.08 0.04 -10.75
N ARG A 67 -12.44 1.11 -11.25
CA ARG A 67 -13.07 2.06 -12.19
C ARG A 67 -12.31 2.27 -13.49
N GLU A 68 -10.98 2.27 -13.47
CA GLU A 68 -10.19 2.48 -14.69
C GLU A 68 -9.94 1.17 -15.43
N ALA A 69 -9.46 0.16 -14.71
CA ALA A 69 -9.17 -1.16 -15.24
C ALA A 69 -10.37 -2.11 -15.17
N GLU A 70 -11.43 -1.73 -14.42
CA GLU A 70 -12.68 -2.47 -14.26
C GLU A 70 -12.47 -3.96 -13.87
N LEU A 71 -11.42 -4.23 -13.09
CA LEU A 71 -11.04 -5.58 -12.65
C LEU A 71 -11.99 -6.13 -11.57
N GLY A 72 -12.73 -5.23 -10.89
CA GLY A 72 -13.55 -5.56 -9.72
C GLY A 72 -12.74 -5.83 -8.45
N PHE A 73 -11.40 -5.76 -8.53
CA PHE A 73 -10.45 -5.93 -7.44
C PHE A 73 -9.31 -4.91 -7.58
N TRP A 74 -8.57 -4.69 -6.50
CA TRP A 74 -7.41 -3.82 -6.45
C TRP A 74 -6.31 -4.41 -5.57
N GLY A 75 -5.14 -3.76 -5.50
CA GLY A 75 -3.96 -4.25 -4.79
C GLY A 75 -2.84 -4.63 -5.75
N ILE A 76 -2.42 -3.68 -6.59
CA ILE A 76 -1.35 -3.89 -7.59
C ILE A 76 0.00 -3.57 -6.95
N SER A 77 0.91 -4.53 -6.93
CA SER A 77 2.23 -4.38 -6.30
C SER A 77 3.23 -5.38 -6.88
N ALA A 78 4.52 -5.29 -6.52
CA ALA A 78 5.51 -6.28 -6.92
C ALA A 78 5.25 -7.63 -6.24
N ALA A 79 5.17 -8.71 -7.01
CA ALA A 79 4.82 -10.07 -6.55
C ALA A 79 5.17 -11.12 -7.63
N LEU A 80 4.85 -12.40 -7.42
CA LEU A 80 4.95 -13.45 -8.44
C LEU A 80 3.85 -13.31 -9.51
N ASP A 81 4.20 -13.52 -10.78
CA ASP A 81 3.21 -13.82 -11.82
C ASP A 81 2.64 -15.25 -11.65
N PRO A 82 1.49 -15.58 -12.29
CA PRO A 82 0.94 -16.93 -12.27
C PRO A 82 1.85 -18.02 -12.85
N GLU A 83 2.96 -17.66 -13.51
CA GLU A 83 4.01 -18.54 -14.00
C GLU A 83 5.16 -18.73 -12.98
N GLY A 84 5.12 -18.03 -11.84
CA GLY A 84 6.10 -18.13 -10.76
C GLY A 84 7.30 -17.19 -10.87
N ASN A 85 7.27 -16.19 -11.75
CA ASN A 85 8.34 -15.19 -11.89
C ASN A 85 8.02 -13.93 -11.10
N TYR A 86 9.00 -13.40 -10.36
CA TYR A 86 8.83 -12.15 -9.63
C TYR A 86 8.80 -10.95 -10.59
N ARG A 87 7.81 -10.07 -10.46
CA ARG A 87 7.62 -8.89 -11.30
C ARG A 87 7.09 -7.70 -10.50
N ALA A 88 7.46 -6.49 -10.93
CA ALA A 88 6.83 -5.26 -10.47
C ALA A 88 5.55 -4.97 -11.28
N PHE A 89 4.39 -5.36 -10.73
CA PHE A 89 3.08 -4.95 -11.22
C PHE A 89 2.76 -3.56 -10.66
N GLY A 90 2.67 -2.57 -11.53
CA GLY A 90 2.53 -1.18 -11.13
C GLY A 90 1.46 -0.44 -11.90
N VAL A 91 0.80 0.51 -11.23
CA VAL A 91 -0.13 1.43 -11.89
C VAL A 91 0.69 2.51 -12.59
N ALA A 92 0.65 2.55 -13.92
CA ALA A 92 1.47 3.50 -14.70
C ALA A 92 1.25 4.97 -14.29
N GLY A 93 0.02 5.33 -13.93
CA GLY A 93 -0.32 6.65 -13.41
C GLY A 93 0.18 6.97 -11.99
N LEU A 94 0.84 6.01 -11.32
CA LEU A 94 1.45 6.13 -9.99
C LEU A 94 2.97 5.84 -10.00
N ALA A 95 3.55 5.52 -11.15
CA ALA A 95 4.98 5.28 -11.33
C ALA A 95 5.76 6.59 -11.53
N ALA A 96 7.00 6.64 -11.05
CA ALA A 96 7.89 7.78 -11.17
C ALA A 96 8.67 7.67 -12.49
N GLY A 97 8.52 8.68 -13.33
CA GLY A 97 9.01 8.62 -14.70
C GLY A 97 7.99 7.97 -15.64
N ARG A 98 8.08 8.30 -16.93
CA ARG A 98 7.21 7.67 -17.93
C ARG A 98 7.69 6.23 -18.10
N ARG A 99 6.97 5.28 -17.49
CA ARG A 99 7.03 3.90 -17.97
C ARG A 99 6.32 3.89 -19.32
N ASP A 100 7.10 4.04 -20.39
CA ASP A 100 6.58 4.06 -21.74
C ASP A 100 6.10 2.65 -22.10
N GLY A 101 4.78 2.50 -22.18
CA GLY A 101 4.11 1.29 -22.66
C GLY A 101 3.22 0.63 -21.60
N PRO A 102 2.08 0.03 -22.02
CA PRO A 102 1.25 -0.74 -21.12
C PRO A 102 2.04 -1.92 -20.56
N LEU A 103 1.78 -2.29 -19.30
CA LEU A 103 2.19 -3.59 -18.79
C LEU A 103 1.71 -4.68 -19.77
N PRO A 104 2.47 -5.76 -19.96
CA PRO A 104 2.01 -6.89 -20.76
C PRO A 104 0.58 -7.28 -20.36
N ARG A 105 -0.29 -7.57 -21.33
CA ARG A 105 -1.71 -7.86 -21.04
C ARG A 105 -1.90 -8.97 -20.00
N ALA A 106 -0.99 -9.97 -20.00
CA ALA A 106 -0.95 -11.05 -19.01
C ALA A 106 -0.80 -10.57 -17.56
N THR A 107 -0.29 -9.36 -17.35
CA THR A 107 0.00 -8.80 -16.03
C THR A 107 -0.96 -7.68 -15.64
N GLN A 108 -1.91 -7.31 -16.50
CA GLN A 108 -2.90 -6.25 -16.24
C GLN A 108 -4.02 -6.68 -15.28
N GLY A 109 -4.20 -7.98 -15.03
CA GLY A 109 -5.20 -8.52 -14.11
C GLY A 109 -4.63 -9.04 -12.78
N VAL A 110 -3.32 -8.91 -12.55
CA VAL A 110 -2.67 -9.49 -11.38
C VAL A 110 -2.78 -8.55 -10.19
N VAL A 111 -3.45 -9.02 -9.14
CA VAL A 111 -3.50 -8.36 -7.83
C VAL A 111 -2.85 -9.25 -6.78
N THR A 112 -2.33 -8.64 -5.72
CA THR A 112 -1.73 -9.36 -4.60
C THR A 112 -2.44 -9.01 -3.28
N PRO A 113 -2.84 -10.02 -2.49
CA PRO A 113 -3.42 -9.80 -1.17
C PRO A 113 -2.54 -8.95 -0.25
N HIS A 114 -1.19 -9.08 -0.30
CA HIS A 114 -0.31 -8.33 0.59
C HIS A 114 -0.48 -6.81 0.42
N ALA A 115 -0.67 -6.33 -0.81
CA ALA A 115 -0.89 -4.92 -1.10
C ALA A 115 -2.18 -4.40 -0.45
N THR A 116 -3.22 -5.24 -0.44
CA THR A 116 -4.48 -4.93 0.24
C THR A 116 -4.30 -4.90 1.76
N PHE A 117 -3.47 -5.78 2.34
CA PHE A 117 -3.13 -5.72 3.76
C PHE A 117 -2.37 -4.43 4.12
N LEU A 118 -1.41 -3.99 3.30
CA LEU A 118 -0.68 -2.72 3.50
C LEU A 118 -1.62 -1.50 3.53
N ALA A 119 -2.78 -1.59 2.88
CA ALA A 119 -3.78 -0.53 2.85
C ALA A 119 -4.68 -0.47 4.10
N LEU A 120 -4.69 -1.50 4.96
CA LEU A 120 -5.56 -1.57 6.14
C LEU A 120 -5.53 -0.32 7.03
N PRO A 121 -4.37 0.30 7.33
CA PRO A 121 -4.33 1.52 8.14
C PRO A 121 -5.00 2.75 7.50
N PHE A 122 -5.23 2.72 6.18
CA PHE A 122 -5.66 3.88 5.40
C PHE A 122 -7.04 3.70 4.74
N ALA A 123 -7.49 2.47 4.52
CA ALA A 123 -8.81 2.15 3.97
C ALA A 123 -9.34 0.82 4.52
N PRO A 124 -9.60 0.71 5.84
CA PRO A 124 -9.82 -0.58 6.50
C PRO A 124 -11.05 -1.32 5.96
N GLN A 125 -12.19 -0.64 5.78
CA GLN A 125 -13.41 -1.28 5.26
C GLN A 125 -13.20 -1.81 3.84
N ALA A 126 -12.68 -0.96 2.94
CA ALA A 126 -12.41 -1.35 1.55
C ALA A 126 -11.39 -2.49 1.45
N ALA A 127 -10.35 -2.48 2.29
CA ALA A 127 -9.34 -3.54 2.33
C ALA A 127 -9.94 -4.88 2.79
N ILE A 128 -10.74 -4.86 3.87
CA ILE A 128 -11.42 -6.06 4.37
C ILE A 128 -12.41 -6.61 3.34
N GLU A 129 -13.19 -5.74 2.70
CA GLU A 129 -14.13 -6.13 1.65
C GLU A 129 -13.41 -6.74 0.43
N ASN A 130 -12.30 -6.15 0.00
CA ASN A 130 -11.50 -6.67 -1.11
C ASN A 130 -10.89 -8.05 -0.78
N LEU A 131 -10.30 -8.22 0.41
CA LEU A 131 -9.74 -9.51 0.87
C LEU A 131 -10.80 -10.60 0.99
N ARG A 132 -11.97 -10.28 1.57
CA ARG A 132 -13.09 -11.22 1.66
C ARG A 132 -13.60 -11.62 0.28
N SER A 133 -13.71 -10.66 -0.63
CA SER A 133 -14.16 -10.91 -1.99
C SER A 133 -13.16 -11.77 -2.78
N LEU A 134 -11.85 -11.53 -2.60
CA LEU A 134 -10.80 -12.37 -3.19
C LEU A 134 -10.90 -13.82 -2.69
N ALA A 135 -10.99 -14.01 -1.38
CA ALA A 135 -11.10 -15.34 -0.78
C ALA A 135 -12.41 -16.07 -1.15
N ALA A 136 -13.51 -15.33 -1.35
CA ALA A 136 -14.79 -15.90 -1.75
C ALA A 136 -14.84 -16.28 -3.24
N LYS A 137 -14.16 -15.51 -4.11
CA LYS A 137 -14.23 -15.70 -5.57
C LYS A 137 -13.14 -16.65 -6.11
N PHE A 138 -11.99 -16.74 -5.43
CA PHE A 138 -10.83 -17.48 -5.92
C PHE A 138 -10.27 -18.41 -4.83
N PRO A 139 -9.49 -19.45 -5.19
CA PRO A 139 -8.74 -20.28 -4.24
C PRO A 139 -7.52 -19.52 -3.70
N ALA A 140 -7.75 -18.33 -3.13
CA ALA A 140 -6.73 -17.38 -2.75
C ALA A 140 -6.27 -17.51 -1.30
N TYR A 141 -6.90 -18.37 -0.48
CA TYR A 141 -6.58 -18.55 0.93
C TYR A 141 -6.41 -20.04 1.27
N GLY A 142 -5.35 -20.37 2.00
CA GLY A 142 -4.99 -21.74 2.35
C GLY A 142 -4.22 -21.84 3.68
N PRO A 143 -3.55 -22.98 3.93
CA PRO A 143 -2.89 -23.26 5.22
C PRO A 143 -1.82 -22.25 5.64
N TYR A 144 -1.18 -21.57 4.68
CA TYR A 144 -0.15 -20.56 4.91
C TYR A 144 -0.69 -19.13 4.77
N GLY A 145 -2.01 -18.94 4.79
CA GLY A 145 -2.65 -17.65 4.56
C GLY A 145 -2.99 -17.43 3.09
N PHE A 146 -2.97 -16.16 2.68
CA PHE A 146 -3.26 -15.79 1.30
C PHE A 146 -2.14 -16.21 0.34
N VAL A 147 -2.50 -16.62 -0.88
CA VAL A 147 -1.54 -16.81 -1.99
C VAL A 147 -0.86 -15.48 -2.35
N ASP A 148 0.26 -15.56 -3.05
CA ASP A 148 1.03 -14.38 -3.44
C ASP A 148 0.25 -13.47 -4.40
N THR A 149 -0.37 -14.06 -5.43
CA THR A 149 -1.16 -13.32 -6.41
C THR A 149 -2.38 -14.08 -6.91
N VAL A 150 -3.34 -13.29 -7.41
CA VAL A 150 -4.50 -13.73 -8.15
C VAL A 150 -4.54 -12.92 -9.45
N ASP A 151 -4.53 -13.60 -10.60
CA ASP A 151 -4.97 -13.01 -11.85
C ASP A 151 -6.49 -13.05 -11.87
N VAL A 152 -7.13 -11.90 -11.62
CA VAL A 152 -8.59 -11.82 -11.46
C VAL A 152 -9.35 -11.89 -12.79
N VAL A 153 -8.64 -11.83 -13.92
CA VAL A 153 -9.21 -11.98 -15.26
C VAL A 153 -9.28 -13.47 -15.62
N THR A 154 -8.22 -14.23 -15.36
CA THR A 154 -8.16 -15.66 -15.70
C THR A 154 -8.57 -16.58 -14.55
N GLY A 155 -8.60 -16.08 -13.32
CA GLY A 155 -8.82 -16.86 -12.11
C GLY A 155 -7.63 -17.71 -11.67
N ARG A 156 -6.47 -17.56 -12.33
CA ARG A 156 -5.24 -18.26 -11.94
C ARG A 156 -4.69 -17.64 -10.66
N VAL A 157 -4.26 -18.51 -9.75
CA VAL A 157 -3.57 -18.11 -8.51
C VAL A 157 -2.12 -18.53 -8.59
N ALA A 158 -1.23 -17.78 -7.93
CA ALA A 158 0.15 -18.21 -7.76
C ALA A 158 0.20 -19.57 -7.05
N GLY A 159 1.02 -20.49 -7.56
CA GLY A 159 1.26 -21.80 -6.93
C GLY A 159 2.20 -21.74 -5.72
N ALA A 160 2.52 -20.54 -5.23
CA ALA A 160 3.50 -20.32 -4.17
C ALA A 160 3.04 -19.20 -3.23
N VAL A 161 3.67 -19.18 -2.06
CA VAL A 161 3.52 -18.15 -1.03
C VAL A 161 4.92 -17.60 -0.76
N LEU A 162 5.12 -16.29 -0.88
CA LEU A 162 6.40 -15.66 -0.56
C LEU A 162 6.47 -15.30 0.92
N VAL A 163 7.57 -15.70 1.58
CA VAL A 163 7.84 -15.33 2.97
C VAL A 163 7.91 -13.81 3.17
N LEU A 164 8.42 -13.10 2.15
CA LEU A 164 8.48 -11.63 2.13
C LEU A 164 7.08 -11.02 2.27
N ASP A 165 6.16 -11.46 1.42
CA ASP A 165 4.80 -10.92 1.34
C ASP A 165 3.97 -11.32 2.56
N GLN A 166 4.13 -12.55 3.06
CA GLN A 166 3.52 -12.96 4.34
C GLN A 166 4.05 -12.16 5.52
N GLY A 167 5.35 -11.86 5.54
CA GLY A 167 5.95 -10.99 6.55
C GLY A 167 5.30 -9.60 6.56
N MET A 168 5.04 -9.03 5.38
CA MET A 168 4.35 -7.75 5.25
C MET A 168 2.87 -7.81 5.66
N ILE A 169 2.17 -8.91 5.35
CA ILE A 169 0.80 -9.15 5.83
C ILE A 169 0.76 -9.12 7.35
N LEU A 170 1.65 -9.89 8.00
CA LEU A 170 1.74 -9.93 9.47
C LEU A 170 2.07 -8.56 10.04
N ALA A 171 3.05 -7.86 9.44
CA ALA A 171 3.43 -6.52 9.87
C ALA A 171 2.26 -5.53 9.77
N ALA A 172 1.52 -5.53 8.67
CA ALA A 172 0.34 -4.67 8.47
C ALA A 172 -0.77 -4.98 9.49
N LEU A 173 -1.01 -6.26 9.80
CA LEU A 173 -1.94 -6.66 10.86
C LEU A 173 -1.50 -6.10 12.22
N THR A 174 -0.20 -6.10 12.52
CA THR A 174 0.26 -5.54 13.80
C THR A 174 -0.04 -4.05 13.96
N GLN A 175 -0.21 -3.31 12.85
CA GLN A 175 -0.60 -1.90 12.90
C GLN A 175 -2.06 -1.73 13.35
N VAL A 176 -2.95 -2.61 12.89
CA VAL A 176 -4.39 -2.48 13.16
C VAL A 176 -4.88 -3.21 14.40
N ILE A 177 -4.28 -4.36 14.75
CA ILE A 177 -4.69 -5.18 15.91
C ILE A 177 -3.60 -5.31 16.99
N GLY A 178 -2.33 -5.16 16.61
CA GLY A 178 -1.18 -5.18 17.53
C GLY A 178 -0.89 -3.83 18.19
N GLY A 179 -1.71 -2.82 17.86
CA GLY A 179 -1.53 -1.45 18.30
C GLY A 179 -0.14 -0.94 17.96
N ASP A 180 0.28 -0.94 16.71
CA ASP A 180 1.57 -0.37 16.27
C ASP A 180 2.83 -0.95 16.95
N VAL A 181 2.83 -2.23 17.33
CA VAL A 181 3.98 -2.84 18.05
C VAL A 181 5.29 -2.76 17.27
N LEU A 182 5.27 -2.92 15.94
CA LEU A 182 6.46 -2.80 15.11
C LEU A 182 6.98 -1.36 15.07
N ARG A 183 6.11 -0.38 14.86
CA ARG A 183 6.49 1.05 14.91
C ARG A 183 7.09 1.44 16.25
N ARG A 184 6.47 1.02 17.36
CA ARG A 184 7.01 1.31 18.70
C ARG A 184 8.36 0.65 18.96
N GLY A 185 8.58 -0.55 18.42
CA GLY A 185 9.85 -1.26 18.56
C GLY A 185 10.96 -0.64 17.70
N PHE A 186 10.63 -0.16 16.51
CA PHE A 186 11.61 0.31 15.52
C PHE A 186 11.90 1.82 15.60
N SER A 187 10.86 2.65 15.74
CA SER A 187 10.93 4.10 15.50
C SER A 187 11.16 4.95 16.74
N VAL A 188 11.84 4.43 17.76
CA VAL A 188 12.14 5.16 19.00
C VAL A 188 13.62 5.48 19.13
N GLY A 189 13.96 6.43 20.02
CA GLY A 189 15.34 6.79 20.33
C GLY A 189 16.07 7.38 19.13
N ALA A 190 17.18 6.76 18.72
CA ALA A 190 18.02 7.25 17.63
C ALA A 190 17.27 7.34 16.29
N VAL A 191 16.38 6.38 15.98
CA VAL A 191 15.63 6.39 14.73
C VAL A 191 14.73 7.62 14.65
N GLU A 192 13.96 7.90 15.70
CA GLU A 192 13.14 9.12 15.74
C GLU A 192 14.00 10.39 15.66
N ALA A 193 15.05 10.48 16.47
CA ALA A 193 15.90 11.66 16.54
C ALA A 193 16.60 11.97 15.20
N THR A 194 16.91 10.94 14.39
CA THR A 194 17.56 11.11 13.09
C THR A 194 16.56 11.29 11.95
N ILE A 195 15.50 10.49 11.88
CA ILE A 195 14.61 10.45 10.70
C ILE A 195 13.52 11.51 10.78
N ARG A 196 12.91 11.72 11.96
CA ARG A 196 11.77 12.65 12.10
C ARG A 196 12.12 14.08 11.66
N PRO A 197 13.30 14.66 11.99
CA PRO A 197 13.66 15.99 11.51
C PRO A 197 13.85 16.10 10.00
N LEU A 198 14.11 14.99 9.30
CA LEU A 198 14.31 14.96 7.85
C LEU A 198 12.97 14.99 7.11
N ILE A 199 11.99 14.19 7.56
CA ILE A 199 10.72 14.01 6.84
C ILE A 199 9.61 14.98 7.31
N ALA A 200 9.61 15.40 8.58
CA ALA A 200 8.56 16.27 9.12
C ALA A 200 8.41 17.62 8.40
N PRO A 201 9.48 18.26 7.88
CA PRO A 201 9.37 19.50 7.12
C PRO A 201 8.70 19.36 5.76
N GLU A 202 8.68 18.16 5.18
CA GLU A 202 8.19 17.88 3.83
C GLU A 202 6.72 18.27 3.65
N ARG A 203 6.34 18.63 2.42
CA ARG A 203 4.99 19.10 2.08
C ARG A 203 4.39 18.40 0.87
N PHE A 204 5.19 18.01 -0.12
CA PHE A 204 4.79 17.35 -1.38
C PHE A 204 3.75 18.05 -2.25
N GLU A 205 3.11 19.13 -1.77
CA GLU A 205 1.98 19.79 -2.44
C GLU A 205 0.87 18.81 -2.86
N VAL A 206 0.70 17.71 -2.12
CA VAL A 206 -0.43 16.79 -2.27
C VAL A 206 -1.72 17.43 -1.78
N ASP A 207 -2.85 17.01 -2.34
CA ASP A 207 -4.14 17.63 -2.06
C ASP A 207 -4.52 17.54 -0.57
N PRO A 208 -5.08 18.62 0.01
CA PRO A 208 -5.42 18.67 1.43
C PRO A 208 -6.64 17.80 1.81
N ASP A 209 -7.48 17.42 0.84
CA ASP A 209 -8.81 16.85 1.06
C ASP A 209 -8.83 15.32 1.16
N VAL A 210 -7.96 14.75 1.99
CA VAL A 210 -8.17 13.38 2.47
C VAL A 210 -7.99 13.39 3.99
N PRO A 211 -9.10 13.26 4.75
CA PRO A 211 -8.98 12.94 6.17
C PRO A 211 -8.12 11.69 6.29
N THR A 212 -6.98 11.78 6.99
CA THR A 212 -6.32 10.58 7.46
C THR A 212 -7.35 9.87 8.34
N PRO A 213 -7.74 8.61 8.04
CA PRO A 213 -8.69 7.92 8.89
C PRO A 213 -8.19 7.95 10.32
N ALA A 214 -9.09 8.16 11.28
CA ALA A 214 -8.75 7.89 12.67
C ALA A 214 -8.17 6.48 12.70
N ARG A 215 -6.97 6.32 13.29
CA ARG A 215 -6.35 5.00 13.38
C ARG A 215 -7.38 4.04 13.97
N PRO A 216 -7.49 2.82 13.42
CA PRO A 216 -8.31 1.81 14.06
C PRO A 216 -7.79 1.62 15.49
N THR A 217 -8.50 2.19 16.46
CA THR A 217 -8.33 1.86 17.86
C THR A 217 -8.80 0.44 18.01
N ARG A 218 -7.98 -0.46 18.58
CA ARG A 218 -8.33 -1.87 18.85
C ARG A 218 -9.81 -1.96 19.23
N PRO A 219 -10.70 -2.44 18.36
CA PRO A 219 -12.11 -2.36 18.69
C PRO A 219 -12.39 -3.39 19.78
N ALA A 220 -13.22 -3.04 20.76
CA ALA A 220 -13.49 -3.86 21.94
C ALA A 220 -14.05 -5.26 21.60
N THR A 221 -14.52 -5.47 20.36
CA THR A 221 -15.33 -6.61 19.93
C THR A 221 -14.61 -7.63 19.01
N TRP A 222 -13.33 -7.47 18.67
CA TRP A 222 -12.63 -8.46 17.82
C TRP A 222 -12.22 -9.75 18.55
N VAL A 223 -12.55 -9.86 19.84
CA VAL A 223 -12.33 -11.06 20.66
C VAL A 223 -13.64 -11.48 21.31
N THR A 224 -14.70 -11.65 20.53
CA THR A 224 -15.84 -12.45 20.94
C THR A 224 -16.35 -13.21 19.72
N GLU A 225 -16.47 -14.53 19.88
CA GLU A 225 -16.89 -15.54 18.89
C GLU A 225 -15.76 -16.23 18.10
N ALA A 226 -14.90 -16.91 18.85
CA ALA A 226 -14.61 -18.31 18.54
C ALA A 226 -15.07 -19.13 19.75
N ALA A 227 -16.31 -19.62 19.69
CA ALA A 227 -16.86 -20.65 20.58
C ALA A 227 -17.04 -21.92 19.76
#